data_AF-A0A2E3PCV4-F1
#
_entry.id   AF-A0A2E3PCV4-F1
#
_cell.length_a   1.000
_cell.length_b   1.000
_cell.length_c   1.000
_cell.angle_alpha   90.00
_cell.angle_beta   90.00
_cell.angle_gamma   90.00
#
_symmetry.space_group_name_H-M   'P 1'
#
loop_
_entity.id
_entity.type
_entity.pdbx_description
1 polymer ?
#
loop_
_entity_poly.entity_id
_entity_poly.type
_entity_poly.pdbx_seq_one_letter_code
_entity_poly.pdbx_strand_id
1 'polypeptide(L)'
;MERAMGPINGHSLDHQIEDALGFHGVVTQKLRLAARDRRMRSVRPAILTDYFGKFGHWLWSLQQDERIARSPHFRGVMTAYAGYRKAAVRAARLVEDGCPDRAEALLNAGCYHQASDILVSEMQAWRRNI
;
A
#
# COMPACT_ATOMS: atom_id res chain seq x y z
N MET A 1 -1.37 6.94 -19.14
CA MET A 1 -1.21 5.47 -19.24
C MET A 1 -0.93 4.94 -17.84
N GLU A 2 -1.92 4.28 -17.21
CA GLU A 2 -1.70 3.56 -15.95
C GLU A 2 -0.91 2.29 -16.26
N ARG A 3 0.34 2.19 -15.79
CA ARG A 3 1.07 0.92 -15.78
C ARG A 3 0.42 0.03 -14.73
N ALA A 4 -0.35 -0.95 -15.19
CA ALA A 4 -0.74 -2.08 -14.36
C ALA A 4 0.53 -2.79 -13.87
N MET A 5 0.61 -3.06 -12.57
CA MET A 5 1.66 -3.90 -11.99
C MET A 5 1.61 -5.27 -12.68
N GLY A 6 2.58 -5.50 -13.58
CA GLY A 6 2.69 -6.72 -14.38
C GLY A 6 3.16 -7.92 -13.55
N PRO A 7 3.20 -9.13 -14.12
CA PRO A 7 3.78 -10.28 -13.45
C PRO A 7 5.25 -9.99 -13.12
N ILE A 8 5.61 -10.15 -11.85
CA ILE A 8 6.92 -9.80 -11.28
C ILE A 8 7.92 -10.94 -11.57
N ASN A 9 8.03 -11.34 -12.83
CA ASN A 9 8.97 -12.36 -13.27
C ASN A 9 10.04 -11.68 -14.15
N GLY A 10 11.26 -11.52 -13.62
CA GLY A 10 12.45 -11.09 -14.38
C GLY A 10 13.07 -9.73 -14.02
N HIS A 11 12.51 -8.98 -13.07
CA HIS A 11 13.06 -7.68 -12.62
C HIS A 11 13.86 -7.84 -11.32
N SER A 12 14.92 -7.04 -11.12
CA SER A 12 15.66 -7.00 -9.84
C SER A 12 14.72 -6.58 -8.70
N LEU A 13 15.01 -7.04 -7.47
CA LEU A 13 14.22 -6.68 -6.29
C LEU A 13 14.14 -5.16 -6.09
N ASP A 14 15.17 -4.41 -6.49
CA ASP A 14 15.20 -2.95 -6.49
C ASP A 14 14.07 -2.34 -7.32
N HIS A 15 13.96 -2.76 -8.58
CA HIS A 15 12.88 -2.30 -9.46
C HIS A 15 11.50 -2.70 -8.96
N GLN A 16 11.36 -3.90 -8.36
CA GLN A 16 10.09 -4.35 -7.79
C GLN A 16 9.64 -3.45 -6.62
N ILE A 17 10.57 -3.07 -5.75
CA ILE A 17 10.31 -2.16 -4.63
C ILE A 17 9.94 -0.76 -5.16
N GLU A 18 10.62 -0.28 -6.19
CA GLU A 18 10.30 0.99 -6.85
C GLU A 18 8.90 1.03 -7.46
N ASP A 19 8.53 0.00 -8.23
CA ASP A 19 7.19 -0.13 -8.81
C ASP A 19 6.11 -0.16 -7.71
N ALA A 20 6.38 -0.87 -6.62
CA ALA A 20 5.45 -0.96 -5.51
C ALA A 20 5.29 0.38 -4.74
N LEU A 21 6.37 1.17 -4.58
CA LEU A 21 6.32 2.53 -4.04
C LEU A 21 5.50 3.46 -4.94
N GLY A 22 5.70 3.39 -6.26
CA GLY A 22 4.90 4.16 -7.22
C GLY A 22 3.42 3.82 -7.12
N PHE A 23 3.09 2.53 -7.04
CA PHE A 23 1.72 2.06 -6.92
C PHE A 23 1.06 2.45 -5.58
N HIS A 24 1.82 2.47 -4.48
CA HIS A 24 1.37 2.99 -3.19
C HIS A 24 0.94 4.46 -3.28
N GLY A 25 1.71 5.29 -3.97
CA GLY A 25 1.37 6.71 -4.20
C GLY A 25 0.04 6.88 -4.95
N VAL A 26 -0.17 6.10 -6.02
CA VAL A 26 -1.42 6.11 -6.80
C VAL A 26 -2.62 5.76 -5.92
N VAL A 27 -2.48 4.77 -5.04
CA VAL A 27 -3.57 4.31 -4.17
C VAL A 27 -3.89 5.33 -3.09
N THR A 28 -2.87 5.95 -2.52
CA THR A 28 -3.02 7.07 -1.58
C THR A 28 -3.80 8.22 -2.22
N GLN A 29 -3.45 8.58 -3.45
CA GLN A 29 -4.17 9.61 -4.20
C GLN A 29 -5.63 9.21 -4.47
N LYS A 30 -5.87 7.97 -4.90
CA LYS A 30 -7.22 7.44 -5.14
C LYS A 30 -8.08 7.48 -3.87
N LEU A 31 -7.53 7.11 -2.71
CA LEU A 31 -8.20 7.19 -1.41
C LEU A 31 -8.56 8.64 -1.03
N ARG A 32 -7.62 9.57 -1.20
CA ARG A 32 -7.85 11.00 -0.94
C ARG A 32 -8.94 11.58 -1.84
N LEU A 33 -8.93 11.25 -3.13
CA LEU A 33 -9.97 11.66 -4.08
C LEU A 33 -11.33 11.07 -3.68
N ALA A 34 -11.38 9.79 -3.31
CA ALA A 34 -12.62 9.15 -2.87
C ALA A 34 -13.24 9.82 -1.64
N ALA A 35 -12.41 10.22 -0.67
CA ALA A 35 -12.85 10.95 0.52
C ALA A 35 -13.40 12.34 0.15
N ARG A 36 -12.63 13.10 -0.63
CA ARG A 36 -13.01 14.46 -1.09
C ARG A 36 -14.29 14.47 -1.91
N ASP A 37 -14.39 13.56 -2.86
CA ASP A 37 -15.52 13.50 -3.79
C ASP A 37 -16.72 12.72 -3.20
N ARG A 38 -16.60 12.24 -1.95
CA ARG A 38 -17.62 11.47 -1.21
C ARG A 38 -18.10 10.23 -1.96
N ARG A 39 -17.19 9.59 -2.71
CA ARG A 39 -17.50 8.47 -3.63
C ARG A 39 -16.49 7.34 -3.45
N MET A 40 -16.78 6.44 -2.52
CA MET A 40 -15.95 5.24 -2.31
C MET A 40 -16.31 4.08 -3.27
N ARG A 41 -17.55 4.04 -3.78
CA ARG A 41 -18.08 2.89 -4.51
C ARG A 41 -17.30 2.55 -5.79
N SER A 42 -16.75 3.55 -6.49
CA SER A 42 -15.91 3.37 -7.68
C SER A 42 -14.45 3.05 -7.37
N VAL A 43 -13.96 3.43 -6.18
CA VAL A 43 -12.53 3.37 -5.83
C VAL A 43 -12.20 2.13 -5.00
N ARG A 44 -13.18 1.59 -4.28
CA ARG A 44 -13.03 0.41 -3.42
C ARG A 44 -12.50 -0.83 -4.14
N PRO A 45 -12.97 -1.21 -5.35
CA PRO A 45 -12.41 -2.36 -6.06
C PRO A 45 -10.92 -2.18 -6.38
N ALA A 46 -10.52 -0.98 -6.80
CA ALA A 46 -9.12 -0.69 -7.11
C ALA A 46 -8.21 -0.75 -5.86
N ILE A 47 -8.68 -0.29 -4.71
CA ILE A 47 -7.89 -0.34 -3.47
C ILE A 47 -7.82 -1.77 -2.91
N LEU A 48 -8.97 -2.46 -2.82
CA LEU A 48 -9.04 -3.77 -2.17
C LEU A 48 -8.50 -4.91 -3.04
N THR A 49 -8.79 -4.88 -4.34
CA THR A 49 -8.42 -5.96 -5.26
C THR A 49 -7.06 -5.70 -5.89
N ASP A 50 -6.82 -4.50 -6.43
CA ASP A 50 -5.55 -4.25 -7.13
C ASP A 50 -4.41 -4.00 -6.14
N TYR A 51 -4.57 -3.09 -5.17
CA TYR A 51 -3.47 -2.80 -4.25
C TYR A 51 -3.23 -3.92 -3.26
N PHE A 52 -4.22 -4.25 -2.42
CA PHE A 52 -3.99 -5.28 -1.41
C PHE A 52 -3.82 -6.67 -2.01
N GLY A 53 -4.47 -6.96 -3.14
CA GLY A 53 -4.29 -8.21 -3.86
C GLY A 53 -2.91 -8.30 -4.50
N LYS A 54 -2.52 -7.36 -5.37
CA LYS A 54 -1.24 -7.47 -6.11
C LYS A 54 -0.02 -7.29 -5.20
N PHE A 55 -0.04 -6.31 -4.29
CA PHE A 55 1.05 -6.11 -3.35
C PHE A 55 1.13 -7.26 -2.34
N GLY A 56 -0.01 -7.75 -1.84
CA GLY A 56 -0.06 -8.91 -0.97
C GLY A 56 0.44 -10.20 -1.65
N HIS A 57 0.06 -10.41 -2.91
CA HIS A 57 0.54 -11.54 -3.71
C HIS A 57 2.04 -11.45 -3.97
N TRP A 58 2.55 -10.25 -4.29
CA TRP A 58 3.99 -10.01 -4.44
C TRP A 58 4.75 -10.38 -3.16
N LEU A 59 4.32 -9.86 -2.00
CA LEU A 59 4.92 -10.20 -0.71
C LEU A 59 4.88 -11.71 -0.43
N TRP A 60 3.77 -12.37 -0.73
CA TRP A 60 3.64 -13.81 -0.58
C TRP A 60 4.60 -14.58 -1.49
N SER A 61 4.81 -14.11 -2.72
CA SER A 61 5.76 -14.71 -3.66
C SER A 61 7.21 -14.55 -3.18
N LEU A 62 7.56 -13.38 -2.63
CA LEU A 62 8.88 -13.13 -2.05
C LEU A 62 9.15 -13.97 -0.79
N GLN A 63 8.11 -14.30 -0.03
CA GLN A 63 8.22 -15.16 1.15
C GLN A 63 8.66 -16.59 0.79
N GLN A 64 8.52 -17.03 -0.46
CA GLN A 64 8.97 -18.35 -0.91
C GLN A 64 10.51 -18.43 -1.05
N ASP A 65 11.21 -17.29 -1.15
CA ASP A 65 12.67 -17.24 -1.09
C ASP A 65 13.11 -17.16 0.38
N GLU A 66 13.78 -18.21 0.89
CA GLU A 66 14.23 -18.27 2.28
C GLU A 66 15.15 -17.11 2.68
N ARG A 67 15.98 -16.60 1.76
CA ARG A 67 16.89 -15.48 2.02
C ARG A 67 16.09 -14.21 2.29
N ILE A 68 15.05 -13.97 1.48
CA ILE A 68 14.18 -12.81 1.64
C ILE A 68 13.32 -12.96 2.91
N ALA A 69 12.71 -14.12 3.11
CA ALA A 69 11.82 -14.39 4.25
C ALA A 69 12.52 -14.23 5.62
N ARG A 70 13.82 -14.54 5.69
CA ARG A 70 14.63 -14.36 6.90
C ARG A 70 15.17 -12.94 7.09
N SER A 71 15.11 -12.08 6.07
CA SER A 71 15.66 -10.73 6.16
C SER A 71 14.87 -9.84 7.14
N PRO A 72 15.56 -8.99 7.93
CA PRO A 72 14.88 -8.05 8.82
C PRO A 72 14.03 -7.03 8.04
N HIS A 73 14.48 -6.62 6.85
CA HIS A 73 13.77 -5.68 6.00
C HIS A 73 12.43 -6.22 5.50
N PHE A 74 12.38 -7.47 5.05
CA PHE A 74 11.11 -8.09 4.64
C PHE A 74 10.11 -8.16 5.79
N ARG A 75 10.57 -8.51 7.01
CA ARG A 75 9.72 -8.53 8.21
C ARG A 75 9.21 -7.14 8.60
N GLY A 76 10.05 -6.13 8.47
CA GLY A 76 9.69 -4.71 8.66
C GLY A 76 8.57 -4.30 7.70
N VAL A 77 8.74 -4.58 6.41
CA VAL A 77 7.74 -4.31 5.38
C VAL A 77 6.43 -5.07 5.61
N MET A 78 6.47 -6.35 5.96
CA MET A 78 5.27 -7.15 6.26
C MET A 78 4.47 -6.56 7.43
N THR A 79 5.17 -6.16 8.50
CA THR A 79 4.56 -5.53 9.67
C THR A 79 3.92 -4.18 9.31
N ALA A 80 4.69 -3.32 8.61
CA ALA A 80 4.23 -2.01 8.18
C ALA A 80 3.02 -2.11 7.23
N TYR A 81 3.05 -3.06 6.29
CA TYR A 81 1.98 -3.30 5.35
C TYR A 81 0.68 -3.71 6.03
N ALA A 82 0.75 -4.58 7.05
CA ALA A 82 -0.43 -4.97 7.83
C ALA A 82 -1.06 -3.77 8.55
N GLY A 83 -0.22 -2.87 9.11
CA GLY A 83 -0.67 -1.62 9.72
C GLY A 83 -1.32 -0.68 8.71
N TYR A 84 -0.65 -0.44 7.58
CA TYR A 84 -1.15 0.37 6.48
C TYR A 84 -2.51 -0.13 5.97
N ARG A 85 -2.65 -1.43 5.71
CA ARG A 85 -3.89 -2.04 5.22
C ARG A 85 -5.05 -1.80 6.19
N LYS A 86 -4.83 -1.96 7.50
CA LYS A 86 -5.86 -1.69 8.52
C LYS A 86 -6.30 -0.21 8.48
N ALA A 87 -5.35 0.71 8.42
CA ALA A 87 -5.64 2.15 8.38
C ALA A 87 -6.38 2.55 7.09
N ALA A 88 -5.98 2.00 5.95
CA ALA A 88 -6.59 2.24 4.66
C ALA A 88 -8.04 1.70 4.59
N VAL A 89 -8.29 0.49 5.10
CA VAL A 89 -9.65 -0.07 5.22
C VAL A 89 -10.51 0.80 6.13
N ARG A 90 -9.95 1.32 7.23
CA ARG A 90 -10.66 2.25 8.11
C ARG A 90 -11.02 3.55 7.42
N ALA A 91 -10.09 4.16 6.67
CA ALA A 91 -10.36 5.34 5.86
C ALA A 91 -11.49 5.08 4.86
N ALA A 92 -11.43 3.94 4.17
CA ALA A 92 -12.44 3.55 3.19
C ALA A 92 -13.83 3.44 3.81
N ARG A 93 -13.95 2.76 4.96
CA ARG A 93 -15.20 2.63 5.71
C ARG A 93 -15.78 3.97 6.14
N LEU A 94 -14.94 4.90 6.62
CA LEU A 94 -15.42 6.25 7.00
C LEU A 94 -16.09 6.98 5.82
N VAL A 95 -15.61 6.80 4.60
CA VAL A 95 -16.27 7.37 3.42
C VAL A 95 -17.58 6.63 3.09
N GLU A 96 -17.60 5.30 3.24
CA GLU A 96 -18.83 4.49 3.04
C GLU A 96 -19.92 4.85 4.07
N ASP A 97 -19.53 5.12 5.31
CA ASP A 97 -20.41 5.46 6.43
C ASP A 97 -20.85 6.94 6.41
N GLY A 98 -20.56 7.68 5.33
CA GLY A 98 -20.97 9.08 5.19
C GLY A 98 -20.18 10.05 6.09
N CYS A 99 -18.99 9.67 6.54
CA CYS A 99 -18.10 10.48 7.38
C CYS A 99 -16.81 10.91 6.62
N PRO A 100 -16.90 11.60 5.46
CA PRO A 100 -15.74 11.92 4.62
C PRO A 100 -14.73 12.83 5.34
N ASP A 101 -15.17 13.80 6.15
CA ASP A 101 -14.27 14.71 6.86
C ASP A 101 -13.37 13.97 7.86
N ARG A 102 -13.90 12.92 8.51
CA ARG A 102 -13.12 12.03 9.39
C ARG A 102 -12.17 11.16 8.59
N ALA A 103 -12.55 10.75 7.38
CA ALA A 103 -11.67 10.02 6.48
C ALA A 103 -10.50 10.91 6.02
N GLU A 104 -10.77 12.17 5.64
CA GLU A 104 -9.74 13.14 5.26
C GLU A 104 -8.78 13.43 6.41
N ALA A 105 -9.29 13.68 7.62
CA ALA A 105 -8.45 13.87 8.80
C ALA A 105 -7.53 12.65 9.04
N LEU A 106 -8.07 11.44 8.88
CA LEU A 106 -7.31 10.21 9.03
C LEU A 106 -6.23 10.04 7.94
N LEU A 107 -6.54 10.40 6.68
CA LEU A 107 -5.65 10.33 5.53
C LEU A 107 -4.54 11.40 5.53
N ASN A 108 -4.78 12.56 6.14
CA ASN A 108 -3.86 13.71 6.11
C ASN A 108 -3.00 13.83 7.37
N ALA A 109 -3.50 13.48 8.55
CA ALA A 109 -2.79 13.67 9.81
C ALA A 109 -3.00 12.53 10.83
N GLY A 110 -3.75 11.49 10.47
CA GLY A 110 -4.09 10.40 11.37
C GLY A 110 -3.24 9.14 11.18
N CYS A 111 -3.76 8.03 11.70
CA CYS A 111 -3.07 6.75 11.69
C CYS A 111 -2.79 6.20 10.28
N TYR A 112 -3.52 6.64 9.25
CA TYR A 112 -3.19 6.27 7.87
C TYR A 112 -1.91 6.94 7.40
N HIS A 113 -1.76 8.24 7.62
CA HIS A 113 -0.56 8.96 7.22
C HIS A 113 0.68 8.35 7.89
N GLN A 114 0.62 8.13 9.20
CA GLN A 114 1.71 7.47 9.94
C GLN A 114 2.01 6.06 9.42
N ALA A 115 0.98 5.24 9.16
CA ALA A 115 1.19 3.89 8.66
C ALA A 115 1.72 3.85 7.21
N SER A 116 1.32 4.83 6.39
CA SER A 116 1.83 5.03 5.03
C SER A 116 3.31 5.41 5.07
N ASP A 117 3.69 6.38 5.90
CA ASP A 117 5.09 6.81 6.06
C ASP A 117 5.98 5.68 6.56
N ILE A 118 5.52 4.89 7.54
CA ILE A 118 6.26 3.73 8.04
C ILE A 118 6.46 2.71 6.91
N LEU A 119 5.42 2.37 6.14
CA LEU A 119 5.54 1.43 5.03
C LEU A 119 6.53 1.92 3.96
N VAL A 120 6.44 3.20 3.58
CA VAL A 120 7.35 3.82 2.61
C VAL A 120 8.79 3.80 3.14
N SER A 121 8.99 4.15 4.41
CA SER A 121 10.31 4.14 5.05
C SER A 121 10.93 2.74 5.07
N GLU A 122 10.17 1.70 5.44
CA GLU A 122 10.64 0.31 5.44
C GLU A 122 10.99 -0.17 4.03
N MET A 123 10.15 0.14 3.03
CA MET A 123 10.41 -0.21 1.63
C MET A 123 11.67 0.48 1.10
N GLN A 124 11.85 1.78 1.40
CA GLN A 124 13.06 2.51 1.01
C GLN A 124 14.31 2.02 1.77
N ALA A 125 14.18 1.68 3.04
CA ALA A 125 15.27 1.09 3.82
C ALA A 125 15.68 -0.26 3.23
N TRP A 126 14.72 -1.09 2.83
CA TRP A 126 15.00 -2.35 2.16
C TRP A 126 15.74 -2.12 0.83
N ARG A 127 15.24 -1.20 -0.01
CA ARG A 127 15.86 -0.83 -1.29
C ARG A 127 17.33 -0.43 -1.17
N ARG A 128 17.70 0.29 -0.11
CA ARG A 128 19.09 0.72 0.14
C ARG A 128 20.04 -0.41 0.58
N ASN A 129 19.51 -1.58 0.94
CA ASN A 129 20.26 -2.68 1.56
C ASN A 129 20.18 -3.99 0.75
N ILE A 130 19.85 -3.91 -0.53
CA ILE A 130 19.78 -5.07 -1.46
C ILE A 130 20.83 -5.00 -2.56
#